data_AF-F7X8G3-F1
#
_entry.id   AF-F7X8G3-F1
#
_cell.length_a   1.000
_cell.length_b   1.000
_cell.length_c   1.000
_cell.angle_alpha   90.00
_cell.angle_beta   90.00
_cell.angle_gamma   90.00
#
_symmetry.space_group_name_H-M   'P 1'
#
loop_
_entity.id
_entity.type
_entity.pdbx_description
1 polymer ?
#
loop_
_entity_poly.entity_id
_entity_poly.type
_entity_poly.pdbx_seq_one_letter_code
_entity_poly.pdbx_strand_id
1 'polypeptide(L)'
;MFGRKFLGFSFWRGRDGAVKRRVADKPLKAFKRRVRQLTRRSGGRSMAEMAERLRVYVLGWKAYFRLAQTPRHFKELEEWMRHRVRATQLKHWKRGKTTYKALLAKGAKPEVARQVAANSRRWWRNSGMLLNSVLTLRWMDALRIPRLA
;
A
#
# COMPACT_ATOMS: atom_id res chain seq x y z
N MET A 1 27.03 18.85 9.29
CA MET A 1 25.66 18.60 9.83
C MET A 1 24.82 17.63 8.96
N PHE A 2 25.12 17.47 7.67
CA PHE A 2 24.45 16.49 6.81
C PHE A 2 24.86 15.05 7.18
N GLY A 3 23.89 14.14 7.32
CA GLY A 3 24.11 12.74 7.73
C GLY A 3 23.55 12.37 9.13
N ARG A 4 23.29 13.35 10.01
CA ARG A 4 22.66 13.11 11.31
C ARG A 4 21.13 13.08 11.20
N LYS A 5 20.49 12.30 12.09
CA LYS A 5 19.04 12.12 12.16
C LYS A 5 18.51 12.94 13.34
N PHE A 6 17.40 13.65 13.16
CA PHE A 6 16.75 14.43 14.22
C PHE A 6 15.23 14.24 14.13
N LEU A 7 14.60 13.80 15.22
CA LEU A 7 13.15 13.55 15.31
C LEU A 7 12.57 12.73 14.13
N GLY A 8 13.34 11.76 13.62
CA GLY A 8 12.93 10.94 12.47
C GLY A 8 13.11 11.59 11.10
N PHE A 9 13.62 12.82 11.03
CA PHE A 9 14.05 13.46 9.79
C PHE A 9 15.56 13.25 9.56
N SER A 10 15.97 13.37 8.30
CA SER A 10 17.37 13.61 7.92
C SER A 10 17.41 14.73 6.90
N PHE A 11 18.56 15.39 6.78
CA PHE A 11 18.69 16.62 6.01
C PHE A 11 19.65 16.41 4.84
N TRP A 12 19.37 17.09 3.73
CA TRP A 12 20.27 17.19 2.58
C TRP A 12 20.33 18.64 2.09
N ARG A 13 21.37 18.98 1.34
CA ARG A 13 21.45 20.25 0.62
C ARG A 13 20.84 20.08 -0.77
N GLY A 14 19.85 20.91 -1.11
CA GLY A 14 19.26 20.93 -2.44
C GLY A 14 20.18 21.59 -3.47
N ARG A 15 19.83 21.48 -4.76
CA ARG A 15 20.55 22.15 -5.87
C ARG A 15 20.54 23.67 -5.74
N ASP A 16 19.50 24.19 -5.11
CA ASP A 16 19.27 25.59 -4.73
C ASP A 16 20.06 26.04 -3.49
N GLY A 17 20.95 25.18 -2.95
CA GLY A 17 21.72 25.49 -1.73
C GLY A 17 20.92 25.40 -0.44
N ALA A 18 19.58 25.36 -0.51
CA ALA A 18 18.67 25.27 0.63
C ALA A 18 18.76 23.91 1.34
N VAL A 19 18.66 23.93 2.68
CA VAL A 19 18.58 22.70 3.48
C VAL A 19 17.16 22.14 3.41
N LYS A 20 17.04 20.92 2.88
CA LYS A 20 15.77 20.20 2.75
C LYS A 20 15.73 19.02 3.71
N ARG A 21 14.51 18.63 4.10
CA ARG A 21 14.19 17.56 5.03
C ARG A 21 13.66 16.37 4.27
N ARG A 22 14.13 15.17 4.64
CA ARG A 22 13.55 13.90 4.23
C ARG A 22 13.18 13.07 5.44
N VAL A 23 12.27 12.12 5.24
CA VAL A 23 12.03 11.06 6.21
C VAL A 23 13.30 10.21 6.32
N ALA A 24 13.79 9.98 7.54
CA ALA A 24 14.94 9.11 7.75
C ALA A 24 14.58 7.63 7.51
N ASP A 25 15.60 6.79 7.27
CA ASP A 25 15.38 5.37 6.96
C ASP A 25 14.66 4.60 8.07
N LYS A 26 14.90 4.97 9.34
CA LYS A 26 14.31 4.28 10.50
C LYS A 26 12.77 4.42 10.49
N PRO A 27 12.18 5.62 10.40
CA PRO A 27 10.74 5.78 10.20
C PRO A 27 10.19 5.13 8.92
N LEU A 28 10.91 5.15 7.80
CA LEU A 28 10.48 4.46 6.57
C LEU A 28 10.37 2.94 6.78
N LYS A 29 11.37 2.34 7.43
CA LYS A 29 11.35 0.92 7.81
C LYS A 29 10.23 0.62 8.82
N ALA A 30 10.03 1.51 9.79
CA ALA A 30 8.96 1.38 10.78
C ALA A 30 7.56 1.44 10.13
N PHE A 31 7.36 2.33 9.15
CA PHE A 31 6.14 2.41 8.36
C PHE A 31 5.85 1.10 7.66
N LYS A 32 6.81 0.59 6.88
CA LYS A 32 6.66 -0.70 6.19
C LYS A 32 6.35 -1.82 7.19
N ARG A 33 7.04 -1.87 8.33
CA ARG A 33 6.77 -2.87 9.38
C ARG A 33 5.33 -2.77 9.92
N ARG A 34 4.86 -1.56 10.25
CA ARG A 34 3.51 -1.37 10.80
C ARG A 34 2.42 -1.70 9.78
N VAL A 35 2.58 -1.26 8.53
CA VAL A 35 1.66 -1.66 7.44
C VAL A 35 1.66 -3.17 7.26
N ARG A 36 2.81 -3.87 7.35
CA ARG A 36 2.83 -5.34 7.30
C ARG A 36 1.97 -6.00 8.37
N GLN A 37 2.01 -5.48 9.59
CA GLN A 37 1.23 -5.97 10.73
C GLN A 37 -0.27 -5.71 10.53
N LEU A 38 -0.64 -4.52 10.05
CA LEU A 38 -2.03 -4.15 9.83
C LEU A 38 -2.65 -4.95 8.68
N THR A 39 -1.90 -5.15 7.59
CA THR A 39 -2.36 -5.93 6.42
C THR A 39 -2.00 -7.42 6.54
N ARG A 40 -1.94 -7.99 7.75
CA ARG A 40 -1.52 -9.39 7.93
C ARG A 40 -2.58 -10.35 7.39
N ARG A 41 -2.13 -11.29 6.55
CA ARG A 41 -2.96 -12.26 5.81
C ARG A 41 -3.61 -13.38 6.65
N SER A 42 -3.29 -13.47 7.94
CA SER A 42 -3.74 -14.49 8.90
C SER A 42 -4.54 -13.90 10.06
N GLY A 43 -5.13 -12.71 9.89
CA GLY A 43 -5.74 -11.97 11.00
C GLY A 43 -7.24 -12.19 11.22
N GLY A 44 -7.94 -12.91 10.34
CA GLY A 44 -9.40 -13.12 10.43
C GLY A 44 -10.28 -11.88 10.21
N ARG A 45 -9.68 -10.73 9.91
CA ARG A 45 -10.37 -9.43 9.81
C ARG A 45 -11.06 -9.24 8.48
N SER A 46 -12.15 -8.48 8.49
CA SER A 46 -12.78 -8.02 7.26
C SER A 46 -11.87 -7.05 6.51
N MET A 47 -12.16 -6.84 5.21
CA MET A 47 -11.41 -5.89 4.41
C MET A 47 -11.62 -4.44 4.90
N ALA A 48 -12.84 -4.12 5.34
CA ALA A 48 -13.21 -2.81 5.87
C ALA A 48 -12.49 -2.50 7.19
N GLU A 49 -12.49 -3.45 8.13
CA GLU A 49 -11.80 -3.29 9.42
C GLU A 49 -10.29 -3.09 9.23
N MET A 50 -9.68 -3.87 8.32
CA MET A 50 -8.26 -3.71 7.98
C MET A 50 -7.98 -2.33 7.37
N ALA A 51 -8.84 -1.88 6.45
CA ALA A 51 -8.70 -0.58 5.78
C ALA A 51 -8.81 0.58 6.76
N GLU A 52 -9.75 0.55 7.71
CA GLU A 52 -9.90 1.64 8.70
C GLU A 52 -8.67 1.75 9.61
N ARG A 53 -8.16 0.62 10.10
CA ARG A 53 -6.94 0.62 10.93
C ARG A 53 -5.72 1.11 10.15
N LEU A 54 -5.63 0.74 8.88
CA LEU A 54 -4.58 1.23 7.99
C LEU A 54 -4.72 2.73 7.77
N ARG A 55 -5.94 3.23 7.55
CA ARG A 55 -6.25 4.64 7.35
C ARG A 55 -5.81 5.50 8.54
N VAL A 56 -6.22 5.16 9.76
CA VAL A 56 -5.85 5.89 10.98
C VAL A 56 -4.34 6.00 11.11
N TYR A 57 -3.61 4.89 10.93
CA TYR A 57 -2.16 4.87 11.00
C TYR A 57 -1.49 5.74 9.94
N VAL A 58 -1.91 5.60 8.68
CA VAL A 58 -1.28 6.27 7.55
C VAL A 58 -1.53 7.78 7.59
N LEU A 59 -2.74 8.22 7.98
CA LEU A 59 -3.05 9.63 8.15
C LEU A 59 -2.20 10.28 9.25
N GLY A 60 -2.07 9.63 10.42
CA GLY A 60 -1.21 10.13 11.50
C GLY A 60 0.26 10.20 11.08
N TRP A 61 0.75 9.17 10.40
CA TRP A 61 2.12 9.17 9.88
C TRP A 61 2.37 10.26 8.83
N LYS A 62 1.42 10.46 7.90
CA LYS A 62 1.48 11.52 6.88
C LYS A 62 1.48 12.90 7.52
N ALA A 63 0.63 13.13 8.52
CA ALA A 63 0.55 14.39 9.24
C ALA A 63 1.87 14.73 9.94
N TYR A 64 2.51 13.75 10.60
CA TYR A 64 3.79 13.94 11.27
C TYR A 64 4.92 14.28 10.27
N PHE A 65 5.01 13.54 9.16
CA PHE A 65 6.06 13.73 8.15
C PHE A 65 5.72 14.74 7.06
N ARG A 66 4.66 15.55 7.21
CA ARG A 66 4.20 16.52 6.19
C ARG A 66 5.27 17.53 5.74
N LEU A 67 6.26 17.79 6.60
CA LEU A 67 7.36 18.72 6.32
C LEU A 67 8.51 18.10 5.50
N ALA A 68 8.45 16.80 5.20
CA ALA A 68 9.46 16.13 4.39
C ALA A 68 9.28 16.43 2.90
N GLN A 69 10.31 16.98 2.27
CA GLN A 69 10.32 17.34 0.85
C GLN A 69 10.78 16.15 -0.01
N THR A 70 10.09 15.01 0.11
CA THR A 70 10.47 13.75 -0.55
C THR A 70 9.33 13.03 -1.26
N PRO A 71 8.70 13.64 -2.29
CA PRO A 71 7.51 13.08 -2.93
C PRO A 71 7.71 11.65 -3.46
N ARG A 72 8.91 11.32 -3.96
CA ARG A 72 9.26 9.97 -4.41
C ARG A 72 9.06 8.91 -3.32
N HIS A 73 9.52 9.16 -2.09
CA HIS A 73 9.36 8.20 -0.99
C HIS A 73 7.88 8.01 -0.62
N PHE A 74 7.07 9.07 -0.63
CA PHE A 74 5.63 8.96 -0.36
C PHE A 74 4.93 8.12 -1.44
N LYS A 75 5.24 8.35 -2.71
CA LYS A 75 4.71 7.57 -3.84
C LYS A 75 5.10 6.09 -3.76
N GLU A 76 6.37 5.78 -3.52
CA GLU A 76 6.85 4.40 -3.39
C GLU A 76 6.19 3.67 -2.20
N LEU A 77 5.98 4.35 -1.07
CA LEU A 77 5.27 3.80 0.08
C LEU A 77 3.79 3.53 -0.25
N GLU A 78 3.13 4.43 -0.96
CA GLU A 78 1.75 4.31 -1.38
C GLU A 78 1.54 3.12 -2.33
N GLU A 79 2.38 3.00 -3.37
CA GLU A 79 2.37 1.90 -4.33
C GLU A 79 2.57 0.55 -3.63
N TRP A 80 3.57 0.48 -2.76
CA TRP A 80 3.85 -0.72 -1.99
C TRP A 80 2.71 -1.07 -1.04
N MET A 81 2.10 -0.08 -0.38
CA MET A 81 0.93 -0.28 0.49
C MET A 81 -0.26 -0.81 -0.30
N ARG A 82 -0.61 -0.21 -1.44
CA ARG A 82 -1.68 -0.68 -2.32
C ARG A 82 -1.49 -2.13 -2.76
N HIS A 83 -0.27 -2.49 -3.14
CA HIS A 83 0.06 -3.85 -3.52
C HIS A 83 -0.22 -4.84 -2.37
N ARG A 84 0.11 -4.46 -1.12
CA ARG A 84 -0.24 -5.28 0.06
C ARG A 84 -1.74 -5.45 0.26
N VAL A 85 -2.49 -4.38 0.10
CA VAL A 85 -3.95 -4.38 0.25
C VAL A 85 -4.58 -5.34 -0.79
N ARG A 86 -4.14 -5.30 -2.04
CA ARG A 86 -4.56 -6.25 -3.09
C ARG A 86 -4.17 -7.69 -2.75
N ALA A 87 -2.96 -7.92 -2.25
CA ALA A 87 -2.53 -9.25 -1.83
C ALA A 87 -3.40 -9.82 -0.69
N THR A 88 -3.84 -8.97 0.25
CA THR A 88 -4.77 -9.35 1.31
C THR A 88 -6.15 -9.70 0.76
N GLN A 89 -6.68 -8.89 -0.17
CA GLN A 89 -7.97 -9.19 -0.82
C GLN A 89 -7.93 -10.54 -1.56
N LEU A 90 -6.87 -10.80 -2.32
CA LEU A 90 -6.69 -12.06 -3.03
C LEU A 90 -6.57 -13.25 -2.06
N LYS A 91 -5.91 -13.04 -0.92
CA LYS A 91 -5.86 -14.03 0.16
C LYS A 91 -7.24 -14.31 0.75
N HIS A 92 -8.09 -13.31 0.94
CA HIS A 92 -9.45 -13.49 1.46
C HIS A 92 -10.29 -14.35 0.53
N TRP A 93 -10.17 -14.16 -0.80
CA TRP A 93 -10.83 -15.04 -1.76
C TRP A 93 -10.30 -16.47 -1.72
N LYS A 94 -8.99 -16.65 -1.47
CA LYS A 94 -8.26 -17.92 -1.23
C LYS A 94 -8.29 -18.93 -2.40
N ARG A 95 -9.48 -19.27 -2.89
CA ARG A 95 -9.77 -20.26 -3.92
C ARG A 95 -9.91 -19.57 -5.29
N GLY A 96 -9.45 -20.25 -6.34
CA GLY A 96 -9.54 -19.75 -7.72
C GLY A 96 -10.98 -19.53 -8.17
N LYS A 97 -11.89 -20.48 -7.89
CA LYS A 97 -13.32 -20.35 -8.20
C LYS A 97 -13.94 -19.09 -7.58
N THR A 98 -13.65 -18.82 -6.31
CA THR A 98 -14.12 -17.61 -5.62
C THR A 98 -13.52 -16.34 -6.21
N THR A 99 -12.21 -16.37 -6.51
CA THR A 99 -11.50 -15.25 -7.15
C THR A 99 -12.11 -14.92 -8.51
N TYR A 100 -12.36 -15.93 -9.35
CA TYR A 100 -12.98 -15.76 -10.67
C TYR A 100 -14.35 -15.07 -10.57
N LYS A 101 -15.26 -15.63 -9.76
CA LYS A 101 -16.60 -15.07 -9.56
C LYS A 101 -16.55 -13.63 -9.03
N ALA A 102 -15.69 -13.37 -8.05
CA ALA A 102 -15.54 -12.04 -7.46
C ALA A 102 -14.97 -11.01 -8.45
N LEU A 103 -14.09 -11.42 -9.36
CA LEU A 103 -13.54 -10.54 -10.38
C LEU A 103 -14.58 -10.21 -11.47
N LEU A 104 -15.37 -11.20 -11.91
CA LEU A 104 -16.48 -10.95 -12.83
C LEU A 104 -17.51 -10.00 -12.23
N ALA A 105 -17.89 -10.20 -10.96
CA ALA A 105 -18.79 -9.30 -10.24
C ALA A 105 -18.22 -7.87 -10.08
N LYS A 106 -16.91 -7.69 -10.26
CA LYS A 106 -16.22 -6.39 -10.26
C LYS A 106 -15.98 -5.84 -11.67
N GLY A 107 -16.57 -6.46 -12.71
CA GLY A 107 -16.48 -6.00 -14.10
C GLY A 107 -15.19 -6.41 -14.82
N ALA A 108 -14.44 -7.40 -14.32
CA ALA A 108 -13.27 -7.90 -15.03
C ALA A 108 -13.68 -8.67 -16.30
N LYS A 109 -12.91 -8.49 -17.38
CA LYS A 109 -13.01 -9.37 -18.56
C LYS A 109 -12.79 -10.83 -18.15
N PRO A 110 -13.53 -11.80 -18.72
CA PRO A 110 -13.40 -13.21 -18.36
C PRO A 110 -11.97 -13.77 -18.46
N GLU A 111 -11.20 -13.35 -19.45
CA GLU A 111 -9.79 -13.74 -19.62
C GLU A 111 -8.91 -13.26 -18.47
N VAL A 112 -9.04 -11.99 -18.09
CA VAL A 112 -8.34 -11.39 -16.95
C VAL A 112 -8.72 -12.12 -15.66
N ALA A 113 -10.02 -12.36 -15.45
CA ALA A 113 -10.51 -13.08 -14.28
C ALA A 113 -9.94 -14.50 -14.21
N ARG A 114 -9.89 -15.22 -15.35
CA ARG A 114 -9.36 -16.59 -15.46
C ARG A 114 -7.87 -16.63 -15.11
N GLN A 115 -7.06 -15.74 -15.68
CA GLN A 115 -5.62 -15.71 -15.43
C GLN A 115 -5.26 -15.37 -13.98
N VAL A 116 -5.99 -14.42 -13.38
CA VAL A 116 -5.80 -14.08 -11.97
C VAL A 116 -6.27 -15.23 -11.07
N ALA A 117 -7.40 -15.88 -11.39
CA ALA A 117 -7.93 -17.02 -10.63
C ALA A 117 -7.02 -18.25 -10.67
N ALA A 118 -6.40 -18.55 -11.82
CA ALA A 118 -5.42 -19.64 -11.95
C ALA A 118 -4.22 -19.44 -11.02
N ASN A 119 -3.86 -18.18 -10.74
CA ASN A 119 -2.75 -17.81 -9.86
C ASN A 119 -3.22 -17.37 -8.46
N SER A 120 -4.41 -17.77 -8.00
CA SER A 120 -5.01 -17.25 -6.75
C SER A 120 -4.22 -17.56 -5.48
N ARG A 121 -3.30 -18.53 -5.50
CA ARG A 121 -2.41 -18.86 -4.37
C ARG A 121 -1.09 -18.09 -4.39
N ARG A 122 -0.71 -17.46 -5.51
CA ARG A 122 0.50 -16.63 -5.64
C ARG A 122 0.23 -15.18 -5.25
N TRP A 123 -0.19 -14.97 -3.99
CA TRP A 123 -0.81 -13.70 -3.54
C TRP A 123 0.01 -12.45 -3.83
N TRP A 124 1.32 -12.48 -3.54
CA TRP A 124 2.20 -11.32 -3.76
C TRP A 124 2.35 -11.02 -5.24
N ARG A 125 2.93 -11.97 -6.01
CA ARG A 125 3.19 -11.79 -7.45
C ARG A 125 1.92 -11.44 -8.25
N ASN A 126 0.82 -12.15 -8.00
CA ASN A 126 -0.43 -11.93 -8.73
C ASN A 126 -1.06 -10.55 -8.43
N SER A 127 -0.92 -10.05 -7.20
CA SER A 127 -1.43 -8.73 -6.81
C SER A 127 -0.70 -7.54 -7.45
N GLY A 128 0.42 -7.78 -8.12
CA GLY A 128 1.18 -6.76 -8.86
C GLY A 128 0.97 -6.81 -10.37
N MET A 129 0.15 -7.73 -10.86
CA MET A 129 -0.06 -7.99 -12.28
C MET A 129 -1.45 -7.49 -12.71
N LEU A 130 -2.19 -8.30 -13.47
CA LEU A 130 -3.53 -8.01 -13.98
C LEU A 130 -4.56 -7.65 -12.90
N LEU A 131 -4.35 -8.02 -11.64
CA LEU A 131 -5.25 -7.60 -10.56
C LEU A 131 -5.31 -6.06 -10.41
N ASN A 132 -4.27 -5.34 -10.83
CA ASN A 132 -4.25 -3.86 -10.78
C ASN A 132 -5.27 -3.21 -11.70
N SER A 133 -5.66 -3.85 -12.82
CA SER A 133 -6.66 -3.31 -13.74
C SER A 133 -8.09 -3.45 -13.20
N VAL A 134 -8.32 -4.39 -12.28
CA VAL A 134 -9.62 -4.63 -11.66
C VAL A 134 -9.73 -3.94 -10.30
N LEU A 135 -8.73 -4.12 -9.43
CA LEU A 135 -8.65 -3.46 -8.13
C LEU A 135 -7.90 -2.13 -8.26
N THR A 136 -8.55 -1.18 -8.94
CA THR A 136 -8.00 0.13 -9.32
C THR A 136 -7.81 1.07 -8.11
N LEU A 137 -7.32 2.29 -8.36
CA LEU A 137 -7.28 3.35 -7.36
C LEU A 137 -8.69 3.68 -6.83
N ARG A 138 -9.69 3.70 -7.71
CA ARG A 138 -11.09 3.93 -7.32
C ARG A 138 -11.58 2.88 -6.31
N TRP A 139 -11.18 1.62 -6.48
CA TRP A 139 -11.49 0.59 -5.48
C TRP A 139 -10.82 0.85 -4.12
N MET A 140 -9.58 1.37 -4.12
CA MET A 140 -8.89 1.77 -2.89
C MET A 140 -9.58 2.97 -2.21
N ASP A 141 -10.02 3.95 -3.00
CA ASP A 141 -10.73 5.12 -2.51
C ASP A 141 -12.08 4.72 -1.89
N ALA A 142 -12.79 3.74 -2.48
CA ALA A 142 -14.01 3.16 -1.92
C ALA A 142 -13.76 2.44 -0.57
N LEU A 143 -12.54 1.91 -0.35
CA LEU A 143 -12.10 1.39 0.94
C LEU A 143 -11.58 2.48 1.91
N ARG A 144 -11.62 3.75 1.50
CA ARG A 144 -11.11 4.91 2.24
C ARG A 144 -9.62 4.81 2.58
N ILE A 145 -8.85 4.08 1.78
CA ILE A 145 -7.40 3.98 1.96
C ILE A 145 -6.77 5.32 1.56
N PRO A 146 -6.02 5.99 2.44
CA PRO A 146 -5.50 7.32 2.17
C PRO A 146 -4.36 7.30 1.15
N ARG A 147 -4.26 8.40 0.39
CA ARG A 147 -3.14 8.69 -0.50
C ARG A 147 -2.04 9.45 0.25
N LEU A 148 -0.80 9.02 0.08
CA LEU A 148 0.40 9.63 0.62
C LEU A 148 0.99 10.68 -0.32
N ALA A 149 0.86 10.49 -1.64
CA ALA A 149 1.30 11.42 -2.67
C ALA A 149 0.13 12.21 -3.27
#